data_AF-A0A2M7C4Y5-F1
#
_entry.id   AF-A0A2M7C4Y5-F1
#
_cell.length_a   1.000
_cell.length_b   1.000
_cell.length_c   1.000
_cell.angle_alpha   90.00
_cell.angle_beta   90.00
_cell.angle_gamma   90.00
#
_symmetry.space_group_name_H-M   'P 1'
#
loop_
_entity.id
_entity.type
_entity.pdbx_description
1 polymer ?
#
loop_
_entity_poly.entity_id
_entity_poly.type
_entity_poly.pdbx_seq_one_letter_code
_entity_poly.pdbx_strand_id
1 'polypeptide(L)'
;MKKLRLEILLAIIAAGAVWGMSEVIFGGIIRHSSHHLKAGILTGMGLGIIGIFLANFRKPFAVVGIATIACLVKQLVVPILGVSFACKANSCLAVVLEASALAGAFAILKGRKNFLTGASAGMGGAVLFYFIGMRVAPCPYLLSFNHKFASWIIREGFLWMGFSAVLYPAGILVGEKIKGKINTLLLLKPSLYYRIATAIIVSCFLVSAFAISRGL
;
A
#
# COMPACT_ATOMS: atom_id res chain seq x y z
N MET A 1 16.80 -10.11 -21.11
CA MET A 1 15.35 -9.85 -20.91
C MET A 1 14.67 -10.69 -19.81
N LYS A 2 14.95 -12.00 -19.66
CA LYS A 2 14.29 -12.83 -18.62
C LYS A 2 14.61 -12.40 -17.17
N LYS A 3 15.86 -12.00 -16.86
CA LYS A 3 16.28 -11.56 -15.52
C LYS A 3 15.53 -10.30 -15.02
N LEU A 4 15.42 -9.27 -15.87
CA LEU A 4 14.69 -8.03 -15.53
C LEU A 4 13.22 -8.25 -15.19
N ARG A 5 12.56 -9.24 -15.80
CA ARG A 5 11.16 -9.58 -15.48
C ARG A 5 11.02 -10.22 -14.09
N LEU A 6 11.95 -11.10 -13.72
CA LEU A 6 11.96 -11.74 -12.42
C LEU A 6 12.27 -10.73 -11.29
N GLU A 7 13.19 -9.82 -11.51
CA GLU A 7 13.54 -8.75 -10.55
C GLU A 7 12.36 -7.84 -10.26
N ILE A 8 11.66 -7.38 -11.30
CA ILE A 8 10.46 -6.57 -11.16
C ILE A 8 9.37 -7.36 -10.42
N LEU A 9 9.16 -8.63 -10.77
CA LEU A 9 8.16 -9.48 -10.10
C LEU A 9 8.48 -9.64 -8.61
N LEU A 10 9.72 -9.94 -8.25
CA LEU A 10 10.13 -10.06 -6.85
C LEU A 10 10.02 -8.74 -6.11
N ALA A 11 10.35 -7.62 -6.74
CA ALA A 11 10.17 -6.30 -6.15
C ALA A 11 8.69 -5.98 -5.93
N ILE A 12 7.79 -6.37 -6.85
CA ILE A 12 6.34 -6.25 -6.68
C ILE A 12 5.88 -7.07 -5.47
N ILE A 13 6.30 -8.33 -5.39
CA ILE A 13 5.91 -9.23 -4.29
C ILE A 13 6.46 -8.72 -2.96
N ALA A 14 7.73 -8.32 -2.89
CA ALA A 14 8.35 -7.80 -1.68
C ALA A 14 7.71 -6.48 -1.22
N ALA A 15 7.51 -5.52 -2.12
CA ALA A 15 6.87 -4.25 -1.78
C ALA A 15 5.42 -4.47 -1.31
N GLY A 16 4.68 -5.34 -1.99
CA GLY A 16 3.31 -5.68 -1.61
C GLY A 16 3.25 -6.42 -0.29
N ALA A 17 4.20 -7.31 0.00
CA ALA A 17 4.28 -8.01 1.27
C ALA A 17 4.59 -7.05 2.42
N VAL A 18 5.50 -6.10 2.22
CA VAL A 18 5.83 -5.06 3.22
C VAL A 18 4.62 -4.16 3.48
N TRP A 19 3.90 -3.73 2.43
CA TRP A 19 2.68 -2.93 2.60
C TRP A 19 1.57 -3.73 3.28
N GLY A 20 1.33 -4.97 2.86
CA GLY A 20 0.34 -5.85 3.49
C GLY A 20 0.65 -6.10 4.97
N MET A 21 1.91 -6.31 5.31
CA MET A 21 2.35 -6.45 6.71
C MET A 21 2.14 -5.15 7.50
N SER A 22 2.46 -3.98 6.93
CA SER A 22 2.22 -2.71 7.62
C SER A 22 0.73 -2.50 7.88
N GLU A 23 -0.14 -2.86 6.93
CA GLU A 23 -1.59 -2.81 7.09
C GLU A 23 -2.11 -3.71 8.22
N VAL A 24 -1.54 -4.91 8.37
CA VAL A 24 -1.91 -5.84 9.45
C VAL A 24 -1.42 -5.33 10.80
N ILE A 25 -0.12 -5.07 10.94
CA ILE A 25 0.49 -4.71 12.21
C ILE A 25 -0.02 -3.34 12.70
N PHE A 26 0.16 -2.29 11.90
CA PHE A 26 -0.26 -0.96 12.29
C PHE A 26 -1.78 -0.82 12.27
N GLY A 27 -2.47 -1.57 11.42
CA GLY A 27 -3.94 -1.62 11.47
C GLY A 27 -4.48 -2.17 12.78
N GLY A 28 -3.84 -3.20 13.34
CA GLY A 28 -4.16 -3.73 14.67
C GLY A 28 -3.80 -2.74 15.78
N ILE A 29 -2.56 -2.24 15.79
CA ILE A 29 -2.04 -1.34 16.84
C ILE A 29 -2.82 -0.02 16.92
N ILE A 30 -3.03 0.65 15.79
CA ILE A 30 -3.65 2.00 15.77
C ILE A 30 -5.16 1.93 16.06
N ARG A 31 -5.77 0.73 16.00
CA ARG A 31 -7.18 0.54 16.40
C ARG A 31 -7.44 1.01 17.84
N HIS A 32 -6.41 1.03 18.68
CA HIS A 32 -6.51 1.41 20.09
C HIS A 32 -6.31 2.91 20.38
N SER A 33 -5.80 3.73 19.45
CA SER A 33 -5.38 5.12 19.74
C SER A 33 -6.20 6.19 19.02
N SER A 34 -6.61 6.00 17.76
CA SER A 34 -7.59 6.84 17.06
C SER A 34 -7.95 6.28 15.68
N HIS A 35 -9.24 6.02 15.44
CA HIS A 35 -9.69 5.38 14.20
C HIS A 35 -9.47 6.24 12.94
N HIS A 36 -9.45 7.58 13.08
CA HIS A 36 -9.33 8.52 11.97
C HIS A 36 -7.89 8.67 11.45
N LEU A 37 -6.90 8.74 12.34
CA LEU A 37 -5.50 8.84 11.92
C LEU A 37 -5.00 7.53 11.30
N LYS A 38 -5.57 6.39 11.72
CA LYS A 38 -5.22 5.07 11.20
C LYS A 38 -5.24 5.01 9.68
N ALA A 39 -6.36 5.40 9.06
CA ALA A 39 -6.52 5.25 7.62
C ALA A 39 -5.52 6.14 6.87
N GLY A 40 -5.42 7.42 7.25
CA GLY A 40 -4.46 8.34 6.62
C GLY A 40 -2.99 7.89 6.74
N ILE A 41 -2.57 7.41 7.92
CA ILE A 41 -1.20 6.90 8.14
C ILE A 41 -0.93 5.69 7.26
N LEU A 42 -1.84 4.72 7.24
CA LEU A 42 -1.69 3.48 6.47
C LEU A 42 -1.65 3.76 4.96
N THR A 43 -2.56 4.59 4.46
CA THR A 43 -2.56 5.05 3.06
C THR A 43 -1.22 5.72 2.71
N GLY A 44 -0.76 6.66 3.54
CA GLY A 44 0.52 7.33 3.31
C GLY A 44 1.72 6.37 3.33
N MET A 45 1.75 5.41 4.24
CA MET A 45 2.79 4.38 4.29
C MET A 45 2.79 3.51 3.03
N GLY A 46 1.61 3.07 2.58
CA GLY A 46 1.45 2.34 1.32
C GLY A 46 2.01 3.11 0.13
N LEU A 47 1.63 4.39 0.01
CA LEU A 47 2.12 5.27 -1.05
C LEU A 47 3.62 5.54 -0.95
N GLY A 48 4.18 5.59 0.26
CA GLY A 48 5.63 5.67 0.48
C GLY A 48 6.37 4.42 0.00
N ILE A 49 5.86 3.22 0.32
CA ILE A 49 6.42 1.95 -0.16
C ILE A 49 6.36 1.88 -1.69
N ILE A 50 5.23 2.28 -2.28
CA ILE A 50 5.11 2.38 -3.74
C ILE A 50 6.11 3.41 -4.30
N GLY A 51 6.32 4.54 -3.62
CA GLY A 51 7.32 5.54 -3.99
C GLY A 51 8.74 4.94 -4.08
N ILE A 52 9.14 4.12 -3.09
CA ILE A 52 10.42 3.40 -3.11
C ILE A 52 10.51 2.52 -4.37
N PHE A 53 9.44 1.77 -4.68
CA PHE A 53 9.39 0.93 -5.88
C PHE A 53 9.49 1.75 -7.18
N LEU A 54 8.73 2.84 -7.30
CA LEU A 54 8.68 3.67 -8.50
C LEU A 54 10.01 4.38 -8.79
N ALA A 55 10.78 4.75 -7.76
CA ALA A 55 12.13 5.30 -7.93
C ALA A 55 13.09 4.33 -8.64
N ASN A 56 12.91 3.03 -8.39
CA ASN A 56 13.76 1.98 -8.92
C ASN A 56 13.33 1.55 -10.33
N PHE A 57 12.05 1.28 -10.54
CA PHE A 57 11.55 0.63 -11.76
C PHE A 57 10.76 1.54 -12.71
N ARG A 58 10.18 2.64 -12.22
CA ARG A 58 9.31 3.56 -12.99
C ARG A 58 8.21 2.85 -13.79
N LYS A 59 7.60 1.80 -13.23
CA LYS A 59 6.49 1.06 -13.84
C LYS A 59 5.18 1.35 -13.10
N PRO A 60 4.36 2.33 -13.53
CA PRO A 60 3.15 2.71 -12.80
C PRO A 60 2.11 1.59 -12.74
N PHE A 61 1.97 0.78 -13.79
CA PHE A 61 1.02 -0.35 -13.78
C PHE A 61 1.42 -1.49 -12.82
N ALA A 62 2.70 -1.60 -12.46
CA ALA A 62 3.14 -2.60 -11.48
C ALA A 62 2.64 -2.29 -10.05
N VAL A 63 2.22 -1.06 -9.79
CA VAL A 63 1.65 -0.62 -8.51
C VAL A 63 0.37 -1.38 -8.17
N VAL A 64 -0.44 -1.73 -9.18
CA VAL A 64 -1.63 -2.56 -8.98
C VAL A 64 -1.24 -3.95 -8.49
N GLY A 65 -0.17 -4.53 -9.04
CA GLY A 65 0.36 -5.81 -8.56
C GLY A 65 0.82 -5.75 -7.10
N ILE A 66 1.45 -4.64 -6.69
CA ILE A 66 1.86 -4.41 -5.29
C ILE A 66 0.62 -4.41 -4.38
N ALA A 67 -0.43 -3.66 -4.76
CA ALA A 67 -1.69 -3.64 -4.03
C ALA A 67 -2.35 -5.02 -3.94
N THR A 68 -2.33 -5.80 -5.01
CA THR A 68 -2.87 -7.18 -5.01
C THR A 68 -2.14 -8.05 -3.99
N ILE A 69 -0.81 -8.01 -3.94
CA ILE A 69 -0.03 -8.77 -2.95
C ILE A 69 -0.32 -8.27 -1.53
N ALA A 70 -0.43 -6.96 -1.32
CA ALA A 70 -0.82 -6.40 -0.01
C ALA A 70 -2.20 -6.92 0.43
N CYS A 71 -3.17 -6.99 -0.49
CA CYS A 71 -4.48 -7.59 -0.24
C CYS A 71 -4.38 -9.07 0.13
N LEU A 72 -3.54 -9.86 -0.56
CA LEU A 72 -3.33 -11.27 -0.22
C LEU A 72 -2.79 -11.46 1.20
N VAL A 73 -1.84 -10.62 1.62
CA VAL A 73 -1.34 -10.63 3.02
C VAL A 73 -2.46 -10.31 4.00
N LYS A 74 -3.29 -9.30 3.72
CA LYS A 74 -4.44 -8.97 4.58
C LYS A 74 -5.49 -10.09 4.62
N GLN A 75 -5.64 -10.83 3.54
CA GLN A 75 -6.57 -11.96 3.42
C GLN A 75 -6.07 -13.23 4.13
N LEU A 76 -4.86 -13.25 4.70
CA LEU A 76 -4.42 -14.32 5.61
C LEU A 76 -5.36 -14.49 6.81
N VAL A 77 -6.14 -13.46 7.15
CA VAL A 77 -7.17 -13.55 8.20
C VAL A 77 -8.22 -14.63 7.91
N VAL A 78 -8.52 -14.90 6.64
CA VAL A 78 -9.53 -15.87 6.22
C VAL A 78 -9.15 -17.29 6.66
N PRO A 79 -7.99 -17.85 6.25
CA PRO A 79 -7.60 -19.19 6.68
C PRO A 79 -7.20 -19.26 8.16
N ILE A 80 -6.69 -18.17 8.77
CA ILE A 80 -6.22 -18.19 10.17
C ILE A 80 -7.36 -18.11 11.17
N LEU A 81 -8.35 -17.25 10.93
CA LEU A 81 -9.48 -17.03 11.84
C LEU A 81 -10.79 -17.70 11.38
N GLY A 82 -10.79 -18.35 10.21
CA GLY A 82 -11.99 -19.00 9.65
C GLY A 82 -13.09 -18.03 9.24
N VAL A 83 -12.75 -16.78 8.91
CA VAL A 83 -13.72 -15.73 8.52
C VAL A 83 -13.91 -15.65 7.01
N SER A 84 -15.03 -15.10 6.54
CA SER A 84 -15.27 -14.87 5.10
C SER A 84 -14.31 -13.83 4.51
N PHE A 85 -13.99 -13.97 3.21
CA PHE A 85 -13.24 -12.96 2.42
C PHE A 85 -13.84 -11.56 2.49
N ALA A 86 -15.15 -11.46 2.73
CA ALA A 86 -15.87 -10.21 2.92
C ALA A 86 -15.32 -9.40 4.12
N CYS A 87 -14.73 -10.05 5.13
CA CYS A 87 -14.23 -9.43 6.35
C CYS A 87 -13.18 -8.32 6.07
N LYS A 88 -12.35 -8.49 5.04
CA LYS A 88 -11.32 -7.51 4.65
C LYS A 88 -11.58 -6.86 3.29
N ALA A 89 -12.68 -7.20 2.60
CA ALA A 89 -12.99 -6.72 1.26
C ALA A 89 -12.99 -5.19 1.16
N ASN A 90 -13.62 -4.49 2.11
CA ASN A 90 -13.64 -3.03 2.15
C ASN A 90 -12.22 -2.43 2.26
N SER A 91 -11.36 -2.98 3.11
CA SER A 91 -9.98 -2.48 3.26
C SER A 91 -9.09 -2.84 2.07
N CYS A 92 -9.31 -4.00 1.43
CA CYS A 92 -8.62 -4.39 0.21
C CYS A 92 -9.00 -3.47 -0.96
N LEU A 93 -10.28 -3.08 -1.03
CA LEU A 93 -10.77 -2.13 -2.02
C LEU A 93 -10.10 -0.76 -1.85
N ALA A 94 -9.96 -0.25 -0.62
CA ALA A 94 -9.22 0.99 -0.35
C ALA A 94 -7.78 0.92 -0.88
N VAL A 95 -7.03 -0.13 -0.50
CA VAL A 95 -5.64 -0.36 -0.95
C VAL A 95 -5.51 -0.35 -2.47
N VAL A 96 -6.40 -1.04 -3.18
CA VAL A 96 -6.38 -1.10 -4.65
C VAL A 96 -6.72 0.25 -5.27
N LEU A 97 -7.70 0.97 -4.74
CA LEU A 97 -8.10 2.28 -5.26
C LEU A 97 -7.03 3.35 -5.02
N GLU A 98 -6.37 3.33 -3.87
CA GLU A 98 -5.23 4.20 -3.57
C GLU A 98 -4.04 3.94 -4.50
N ALA A 99 -3.68 2.67 -4.70
CA ALA A 99 -2.65 2.26 -5.64
C ALA A 99 -2.97 2.72 -7.08
N SER A 100 -4.24 2.61 -7.48
CA SER A 100 -4.72 3.02 -8.80
C SER A 100 -4.71 4.54 -8.96
N ALA A 101 -5.15 5.27 -7.93
CA ALA A 101 -5.09 6.72 -7.90
C ALA A 101 -3.65 7.23 -7.98
N LEU A 102 -2.70 6.58 -7.28
CA LEU A 102 -1.28 6.92 -7.40
C LEU A 102 -0.74 6.61 -8.79
N ALA A 103 -1.07 5.46 -9.39
CA ALA A 103 -0.64 5.15 -10.75
C ALA A 103 -1.14 6.20 -11.76
N GLY A 104 -2.40 6.64 -11.63
CA GLY A 104 -2.98 7.71 -12.44
C GLY A 104 -2.31 9.07 -12.21
N ALA A 105 -2.15 9.48 -10.95
CA ALA A 105 -1.47 10.73 -10.59
C ALA A 105 -0.01 10.75 -11.09
N PHE A 106 0.70 9.63 -10.96
CA PHE A 106 2.05 9.44 -11.46
C PHE A 106 2.12 9.58 -12.98
N ALA A 107 1.17 9.00 -13.72
CA ALA A 107 1.11 9.10 -15.18
C ALA A 107 0.82 10.55 -15.63
N ILE A 108 -0.19 11.20 -15.05
CA ILE A 108 -0.61 12.57 -15.42
C ILE A 108 0.51 13.57 -15.09
N LEU A 109 1.11 13.46 -13.91
CA LEU A 109 2.17 14.37 -13.45
C LEU A 109 3.56 13.95 -13.96
N LYS A 110 3.64 13.05 -14.94
CA LYS A 110 4.88 12.61 -15.61
C LYS A 110 5.96 12.12 -14.63
N GLY A 111 5.54 11.42 -13.58
CA GLY A 111 6.43 10.81 -12.59
C GLY A 111 7.19 11.80 -11.70
N ARG A 112 6.65 13.01 -11.50
CA ARG A 112 7.23 14.01 -10.60
C ARG A 112 7.28 13.48 -9.15
N LYS A 113 8.37 13.83 -8.46
CA LYS A 113 8.62 13.52 -7.05
C LYS A 113 8.22 14.66 -6.13
N ASN A 114 6.98 15.13 -6.25
CA ASN A 114 6.51 16.28 -5.48
C ASN A 114 5.33 15.89 -4.57
N PHE A 115 5.07 16.77 -3.61
CA PHE A 115 3.95 16.65 -2.68
C PHE A 115 2.61 16.57 -3.41
N LEU A 116 2.49 17.22 -4.58
CA LEU A 116 1.27 17.23 -5.37
C LEU A 116 0.90 15.83 -5.87
N THR A 117 1.86 15.02 -6.33
CA THR A 117 1.57 13.64 -6.77
C THR A 117 1.04 12.79 -5.62
N GLY A 118 1.65 12.88 -4.44
CA GLY A 118 1.17 12.18 -3.25
C GLY A 118 -0.21 12.68 -2.80
N ALA A 119 -0.40 14.00 -2.74
CA ALA A 119 -1.65 14.64 -2.35
C ALA A 119 -2.80 14.25 -3.29
N SER A 120 -2.59 14.37 -4.61
CA SER A 120 -3.59 14.01 -5.62
C SER A 120 -3.93 12.52 -5.56
N ALA A 121 -2.95 11.65 -5.31
CA ALA A 121 -3.18 10.23 -5.14
C ALA A 121 -4.01 9.92 -3.88
N GLY A 122 -3.66 10.51 -2.73
CA GLY A 122 -4.39 10.32 -1.48
C GLY A 122 -5.84 10.83 -1.56
N MET A 123 -6.03 12.05 -2.10
CA MET A 123 -7.37 12.63 -2.30
C MET A 123 -8.18 11.83 -3.33
N GLY A 124 -7.56 11.48 -4.46
CA GLY A 124 -8.19 10.66 -5.50
C GLY A 124 -8.62 9.29 -4.96
N GLY A 125 -7.76 8.63 -4.17
CA GLY A 125 -8.05 7.39 -3.48
C GLY A 125 -9.25 7.53 -2.54
N ALA A 126 -9.29 8.58 -1.72
CA ALA A 126 -10.39 8.83 -0.78
C ALA A 126 -11.74 9.09 -1.50
N VAL A 127 -11.72 9.85 -2.59
CA VAL A 127 -12.92 10.12 -3.41
C VAL A 127 -13.41 8.83 -4.07
N LEU A 128 -12.52 8.09 -4.73
CA LEU A 128 -12.87 6.83 -5.37
C LEU A 128 -13.40 5.81 -4.35
N PHE A 129 -12.75 5.72 -3.20
CA PHE A 129 -13.16 4.80 -2.14
C PHE A 129 -14.53 5.15 -1.55
N TYR A 130 -14.87 6.43 -1.41
CA TYR A 130 -16.22 6.82 -1.01
C TYR A 130 -17.28 6.31 -1.99
N PHE A 131 -17.15 6.63 -3.28
CA PHE A 131 -18.19 6.29 -4.26
C PHE A 131 -18.25 4.79 -4.57
N ILE A 132 -17.11 4.13 -4.70
CA ILE A 132 -17.04 2.70 -5.06
C ILE A 132 -17.26 1.84 -3.81
N GLY A 133 -16.66 2.19 -2.68
CA GLY A 133 -16.78 1.46 -1.42
C GLY A 133 -18.21 1.41 -0.89
N MET A 134 -19.00 2.48 -1.08
CA MET A 134 -20.41 2.52 -0.72
C MET A 134 -21.27 1.52 -1.52
N ARG A 135 -20.83 1.08 -2.70
CA ARG A 135 -21.58 0.18 -3.58
C ARG A 135 -21.07 -1.26 -3.56
N VAL A 136 -19.76 -1.45 -3.47
CA VAL A 136 -19.12 -2.76 -3.69
C VAL A 136 -18.94 -3.53 -2.39
N ALA A 137 -18.51 -2.86 -1.33
CA ALA A 137 -18.23 -3.51 -0.05
C ALA A 137 -18.42 -2.51 1.11
N PRO A 138 -19.65 -2.04 1.36
CA PRO A 138 -19.89 -1.05 2.41
C PRO A 138 -19.63 -1.65 3.79
N CYS A 139 -18.92 -0.92 4.64
CA CYS A 139 -18.75 -1.27 6.05
C CYS A 139 -19.55 -0.29 6.93
N PRO A 140 -19.92 -0.65 8.17
CA PRO A 140 -20.69 0.23 9.05
C PRO A 140 -20.07 1.61 9.24
N TYR A 141 -18.73 1.68 9.30
CA TYR A 141 -18.01 2.94 9.37
C TYR A 141 -18.22 3.82 8.13
N LEU A 142 -18.03 3.26 6.93
CA LEU A 142 -18.23 4.00 5.68
C LEU A 142 -19.70 4.41 5.49
N LEU A 143 -20.65 3.54 5.86
CA LEU A 143 -22.09 3.82 5.81
C LEU A 143 -22.52 4.95 6.77
N SER A 144 -21.77 5.21 7.85
CA SER A 144 -22.04 6.37 8.72
C SER A 144 -21.90 7.72 8.01
N PHE A 145 -21.22 7.73 6.85
CA PHE A 145 -21.08 8.86 5.95
C PHE A 145 -22.04 8.82 4.75
N ASN A 146 -23.07 7.96 4.75
CA ASN A 146 -24.01 7.89 3.63
C ASN A 146 -24.65 9.26 3.37
N HIS A 147 -24.61 9.71 2.11
CA HIS A 147 -25.01 11.05 1.67
C HIS A 147 -24.26 12.23 2.34
N LYS A 148 -23.17 11.98 3.06
CA LYS A 148 -22.36 12.99 3.78
C LYS A 148 -20.93 13.07 3.23
N PHE A 149 -20.83 13.23 1.90
CA PHE A 149 -19.54 13.27 1.20
C PHE A 149 -18.59 14.33 1.75
N ALA A 150 -19.08 15.55 2.02
CA ALA A 150 -18.25 16.62 2.58
C ALA A 150 -17.65 16.24 3.94
N SER A 151 -18.44 15.60 4.82
CA SER A 151 -17.95 15.11 6.12
C SER A 151 -16.91 14.00 5.97
N TRP A 152 -17.05 13.11 4.98
CA TRP A 152 -16.05 12.09 4.66
C TRP A 152 -14.72 12.72 4.23
N ILE A 153 -14.76 13.69 3.31
CA ILE A 153 -13.55 14.36 2.83
C ILE A 153 -12.84 15.10 3.97
N ILE A 154 -13.59 15.78 4.84
CA ILE A 154 -13.01 16.50 5.97
C ILE A 154 -12.34 15.55 6.96
N ARG A 155 -13.00 14.43 7.29
CA ARG A 155 -12.51 13.51 8.32
C ARG A 155 -11.42 12.56 7.83
N GLU A 156 -11.50 12.08 6.60
CA GLU A 156 -10.63 11.02 6.07
C GLU A 156 -9.84 11.52 4.86
N GLY A 157 -10.49 12.17 3.90
CA GLY A 157 -9.87 12.60 2.65
C GLY A 157 -8.66 13.51 2.83
N PHE A 158 -8.75 14.52 3.72
CA PHE A 158 -7.62 15.39 4.00
C PHE A 158 -6.48 14.70 4.74
N LEU A 159 -6.77 13.71 5.59
CA LEU A 159 -5.73 12.93 6.26
C LEU A 159 -4.98 12.06 5.24
N TRP A 160 -5.71 11.37 4.36
CA TRP A 160 -5.13 10.57 3.29
C TRP A 160 -4.26 11.44 2.39
N MET A 161 -4.78 12.60 1.98
CA MET A 161 -4.04 13.58 1.19
C MET A 161 -2.76 14.05 1.91
N GLY A 162 -2.87 14.45 3.18
CA GLY A 162 -1.75 15.01 3.95
C GLY A 162 -0.63 14.00 4.17
N PHE A 163 -0.93 12.81 4.67
CA PHE A 163 0.08 11.76 4.87
C PHE A 163 0.70 11.31 3.55
N SER A 164 -0.11 11.18 2.49
CA SER A 164 0.39 10.78 1.16
C SER A 164 1.27 11.85 0.53
N ALA A 165 0.93 13.14 0.70
CA ALA A 165 1.74 14.26 0.22
C ALA A 165 3.17 14.20 0.76
N VAL A 166 3.34 13.77 2.03
CA VAL A 166 4.65 13.68 2.69
C VAL A 166 5.35 12.35 2.41
N LEU A 167 4.65 11.23 2.59
CA LEU A 167 5.29 9.91 2.57
C LEU A 167 5.60 9.41 1.16
N TYR A 168 4.83 9.80 0.14
CA TYR A 168 5.15 9.47 -1.26
C TYR A 168 6.52 10.03 -1.71
N PRO A 169 6.78 11.36 -1.65
CA PRO A 169 8.08 11.87 -2.06
C PRO A 169 9.21 11.38 -1.15
N ALA A 170 8.96 11.21 0.15
CA ALA A 170 9.93 10.59 1.06
C ALA A 170 10.31 9.17 0.59
N GLY A 171 9.32 8.36 0.21
CA GLY A 171 9.53 7.04 -0.37
C GLY A 171 10.37 7.07 -1.64
N ILE A 172 10.09 8.00 -2.56
CA ILE A 172 10.90 8.18 -3.77
C ILE A 172 12.35 8.52 -3.42
N LEU A 173 12.58 9.44 -2.47
CA LEU A 173 13.92 9.83 -2.03
C LEU A 173 14.69 8.66 -1.40
N VAL A 174 14.04 7.87 -0.55
CA VAL A 174 14.64 6.64 0.00
C VAL A 174 14.97 5.68 -1.13
N GLY A 175 14.05 5.48 -2.07
CA GLY A 175 14.24 4.63 -3.24
C GLY A 175 15.42 5.05 -4.11
N GLU A 176 15.57 6.34 -4.41
CA GLU A 176 16.71 6.90 -5.14
C GLU A 176 18.04 6.66 -4.39
N LYS A 177 18.05 6.83 -3.06
CA LYS A 177 19.25 6.63 -2.22
C LYS A 177 19.71 5.18 -2.17
N ILE A 178 18.78 4.21 -2.17
CA ILE A 178 19.12 2.78 -2.12
C ILE A 178 19.32 2.15 -3.50
N LYS A 179 18.88 2.80 -4.58
CA LYS A 179 18.94 2.29 -5.95
C LYS A 179 20.33 1.83 -6.36
N GLY A 180 21.37 2.62 -6.04
CA GLY A 180 22.76 2.25 -6.31
C GLY A 180 23.15 0.94 -5.62
N LYS A 181 22.82 0.79 -4.34
CA LYS A 181 23.12 -0.44 -3.57
C LYS A 181 22.37 -1.65 -4.10
N ILE A 182 21.10 -1.49 -4.46
CA ILE A 182 20.29 -2.57 -5.05
C ILE A 182 20.90 -3.01 -6.39
N ASN A 183 21.27 -2.06 -7.26
CA ASN A 183 21.89 -2.38 -8.53
C ASN A 183 23.24 -3.08 -8.35
N THR A 184 24.07 -2.63 -7.42
CA THR A 184 25.34 -3.28 -7.08
C THR A 184 25.13 -4.71 -6.57
N LEU A 185 24.18 -4.93 -5.66
CA LEU A 185 23.83 -6.26 -5.17
C LEU A 185 23.34 -7.17 -6.29
N LEU A 186 22.49 -6.65 -7.17
CA LEU A 186 21.93 -7.41 -8.28
C LEU A 186 23.00 -7.82 -9.30
N LEU A 187 23.93 -6.91 -9.63
CA LEU A 187 24.98 -7.15 -10.62
C LEU A 187 26.11 -8.03 -10.07
N LEU A 188 26.59 -7.75 -8.85
CA LEU A 188 27.76 -8.41 -8.29
C LEU A 188 27.42 -9.66 -7.46
N LYS A 189 26.26 -9.69 -6.80
CA LYS A 189 25.85 -10.75 -5.87
C LYS A 189 24.37 -11.13 -6.05
N PRO A 190 23.95 -11.58 -7.24
CA PRO A 190 22.54 -11.85 -7.55
C PRO A 190 21.92 -12.89 -6.60
N SER A 191 22.67 -13.92 -6.19
CA SER A 191 22.18 -14.90 -5.22
C SER A 191 21.81 -14.26 -3.87
N LEU A 192 22.61 -13.31 -3.40
CA LEU A 192 22.33 -12.60 -2.14
C LEU A 192 21.11 -11.71 -2.29
N TYR A 193 20.94 -11.02 -3.42
CA TYR A 193 19.75 -10.23 -3.71
C TYR A 193 18.47 -11.08 -3.62
N TYR A 194 18.45 -12.24 -4.29
CA TYR A 194 17.29 -13.13 -4.26
C TYR A 194 17.01 -13.68 -2.86
N ARG A 195 18.05 -14.06 -2.10
CA ARG A 195 17.89 -14.51 -0.71
C ARG A 195 17.30 -13.44 0.20
N ILE A 196 17.77 -12.20 0.08
CA ILE A 196 17.25 -11.07 0.87
C ILE A 196 15.79 -10.80 0.49
N ALA A 197 15.46 -10.75 -0.81
CA ALA A 197 14.10 -10.54 -1.27
C ALA A 197 13.15 -11.64 -0.75
N THR A 198 13.55 -12.91 -0.88
CA THR A 198 12.79 -14.04 -0.34
C THR A 198 12.64 -13.97 1.18
N ALA A 199 13.72 -13.63 1.91
CA ALA A 199 13.66 -13.49 3.36
C ALA A 199 12.67 -12.41 3.79
N ILE A 200 12.68 -11.24 3.13
CA ILE A 200 11.72 -10.15 3.38
C ILE A 200 10.29 -10.62 3.12
N ILE A 201 10.04 -11.29 2.00
CA ILE A 201 8.70 -11.79 1.66
C ILE A 201 8.23 -12.77 2.73
N VAL A 202 9.01 -13.81 3.01
CA VAL A 202 8.67 -14.84 3.99
C VAL A 202 8.46 -14.24 5.37
N SER A 203 9.34 -13.34 5.82
CA SER A 203 9.19 -12.67 7.12
C SER A 203 7.91 -11.83 7.18
N CYS A 204 7.57 -11.10 6.12
CA CYS A 204 6.34 -10.30 6.09
C CYS A 204 5.08 -11.18 6.22
N PHE A 205 5.03 -12.32 5.52
CA PHE A 205 3.92 -13.27 5.63
C PHE A 205 3.87 -13.91 7.02
N LEU A 206 4.99 -14.39 7.56
CA LEU A 206 5.05 -15.03 8.88
C LEU A 206 4.68 -14.07 10.01
N VAL A 207 5.23 -12.85 10.00
CA VAL A 207 4.91 -11.84 11.02
C VAL A 207 3.45 -11.42 10.91
N SER A 208 2.90 -11.26 9.70
CA SER A 208 1.48 -10.96 9.53
C SER A 208 0.58 -12.09 10.04
N ALA A 209 0.90 -13.34 9.70
CA ALA A 209 0.16 -14.50 10.18
C ALA A 209 0.19 -14.62 11.71
N PHE A 210 1.37 -14.39 12.33
CA PHE A 210 1.52 -14.36 13.77
C PHE A 210 0.75 -13.20 14.42
N ALA A 211 0.80 -12.01 13.84
CA ALA A 211 0.04 -10.86 14.35
C ALA A 211 -1.46 -11.16 14.33
N ILE A 212 -1.98 -11.70 13.23
CA ILE A 212 -3.40 -12.06 13.08
C ILE A 212 -3.81 -13.14 14.09
N SER A 213 -2.99 -14.18 14.31
CA SER A 213 -3.31 -15.23 15.28
C SER A 213 -3.31 -14.73 16.73
N ARG A 214 -2.67 -13.59 16.99
CA ARG A 214 -2.69 -12.88 18.28
C ARG A 214 -3.80 -11.82 18.36
N GLY A 215 -4.65 -11.69 17.35
CA GLY A 215 -5.81 -10.79 17.34
C GLY A 215 -5.56 -9.38 16.82
N LEU A 216 -4.45 -9.13 16.10
CA LEU A 216 -4.18 -7.87 15.40
C LEU A 216 -4.89 -7.77 14.04
#